data_AF-A0A8H4JZR1-F1
#
_entry.id   AF-A0A8H4JZR1-F1
#
_cell.length_a   1.000
_cell.length_b   1.000
_cell.length_c   1.000
_cell.angle_alpha   90.00
_cell.angle_beta   90.00
_cell.angle_gamma   90.00
#
_symmetry.space_group_name_H-M   'P 1'
#
loop_
_entity.id
_entity.type
_entity.pdbx_description
1 polymer ?
#
loop_
_entity_poly.entity_id
_entity_poly.type
_entity_poly.pdbx_seq_one_letter_code
_entity_poly.pdbx_strand_id
1 'polypeptide(L)'
;MARYQPIKAAWLQESPFNVEAQLHSYHHPMDSPPTLDTLPNEIQLQILSLVTSHDLSTLARTSKHFNKFVIPLLWTDIELHEAGYHESKYEIKVPPPVRDPERRPYHTKGKRSCGEGARQKTTLFFEILQTMHRENPEQLELVTKRIRHLCTVIGPLWVPRDDDDKPINPVSIQVWGLLPYFSNLETLELHGDYTYQYDDTQVSEITGPAPRLRFSSSRDTCHEPY
;
A
#
# COMPACT_ATOMS: atom_id res chain seq x y z
N MET A 1 50.09 10.60 -41.37
CA MET A 1 50.90 9.92 -42.40
C MET A 1 52.03 9.16 -41.71
N ALA A 2 52.21 7.89 -42.10
CA ALA A 2 53.38 7.02 -41.88
C ALA A 2 53.83 6.75 -40.43
N ARG A 3 53.60 5.56 -39.85
CA ARG A 3 54.15 4.20 -40.15
C ARG A 3 55.52 3.94 -39.50
N TYR A 4 55.49 2.86 -38.71
CA TYR A 4 56.43 1.73 -38.67
C TYR A 4 57.72 1.81 -37.84
N GLN A 5 57.89 0.69 -37.13
CA GLN A 5 58.96 0.23 -36.25
C GLN A 5 60.33 0.11 -36.93
N PRO A 6 61.34 -0.28 -36.14
CA PRO A 6 62.04 -1.51 -36.50
C PRO A 6 62.25 -2.51 -35.34
N ILE A 7 62.14 -3.78 -35.73
CA ILE A 7 62.53 -5.00 -35.02
C ILE A 7 64.06 -5.15 -35.07
N LYS A 8 64.70 -5.62 -33.99
CA LYS A 8 65.85 -6.53 -34.08
C LYS A 8 65.86 -7.54 -32.93
N ALA A 9 66.02 -8.81 -33.31
CA ALA A 9 66.11 -10.00 -32.50
C ALA A 9 67.56 -10.26 -32.02
N ALA A 10 67.70 -11.06 -30.96
CA ALA A 10 68.86 -11.93 -30.73
C ALA A 10 68.46 -13.12 -29.84
N TRP A 11 69.07 -14.26 -30.11
CA TRP A 11 68.65 -15.62 -29.77
C TRP A 11 69.34 -16.20 -28.52
N LEU A 12 68.64 -17.15 -27.89
CA LEU A 12 69.06 -18.41 -27.22
C LEU A 12 70.27 -18.47 -26.27
N GLN A 13 70.01 -18.94 -25.04
CA GLN A 13 70.81 -20.00 -24.42
C GLN A 13 69.96 -20.89 -23.49
N GLU A 14 70.39 -22.15 -23.41
CA GLU A 14 69.71 -23.41 -23.04
C GLU A 14 69.28 -23.60 -21.56
N SER A 15 68.09 -24.21 -21.35
CA SER A 15 67.68 -25.38 -20.51
C SER A 15 68.40 -25.77 -19.20
N PRO A 16 67.88 -26.70 -18.35
CA PRO A 16 66.50 -27.07 -17.97
C PRO A 16 66.30 -27.04 -16.43
N PHE A 17 65.08 -27.05 -15.90
CA PHE A 17 64.72 -27.89 -14.74
C PHE A 17 63.19 -27.98 -14.59
N ASN A 18 62.77 -29.22 -14.45
CA ASN A 18 61.40 -29.73 -14.41
C ASN A 18 60.90 -29.75 -12.96
N VAL A 19 59.73 -29.16 -12.65
CA VAL A 19 58.82 -29.68 -11.61
C VAL A 19 57.39 -29.25 -11.96
N GLU A 20 56.56 -30.23 -12.29
CA GLU A 20 55.10 -30.10 -12.31
C GLU A 20 54.59 -29.61 -10.95
N ALA A 21 53.98 -28.43 -10.92
CA ALA A 21 53.11 -28.02 -9.83
C ALA A 21 51.66 -28.06 -10.34
N GLN A 22 50.99 -29.18 -10.09
CA GLN A 22 49.53 -29.26 -10.09
C GLN A 22 48.98 -28.29 -9.03
N LEU A 23 48.72 -27.06 -9.46
CA LEU A 23 47.87 -26.14 -8.70
C LEU A 23 46.42 -26.63 -8.84
N HIS A 24 45.99 -27.44 -7.88
CA HIS A 24 44.57 -27.59 -7.58
C HIS A 24 44.01 -26.21 -7.21
N SER A 25 43.41 -25.55 -8.20
CA SER A 25 42.53 -24.41 -7.99
C SER A 25 41.34 -24.88 -7.16
N TYR A 26 41.42 -24.70 -5.85
CA TYR A 26 40.24 -24.68 -4.99
C TYR A 26 39.45 -23.42 -5.34
N HIS A 27 38.63 -23.50 -6.39
CA HIS A 27 37.49 -22.61 -6.55
C HIS A 27 36.53 -22.92 -5.40
N HIS A 28 36.69 -22.22 -4.27
CA HIS A 28 35.53 -21.96 -3.42
C HIS A 28 34.53 -21.19 -4.29
N PRO A 29 33.29 -21.69 -4.48
CA PRO A 29 32.25 -20.83 -5.03
C PRO A 29 32.15 -19.63 -4.09
N MET A 30 32.36 -18.43 -4.64
CA MET A 30 31.94 -17.20 -3.98
C MET A 30 30.43 -17.29 -3.85
N ASP A 31 29.97 -17.75 -2.69
CA ASP A 31 28.56 -17.67 -2.33
C ASP A 31 28.15 -16.19 -2.48
N SER A 32 27.24 -15.94 -3.42
CA SER A 32 26.63 -14.63 -3.59
C SER A 32 26.16 -14.11 -2.23
N PRO A 33 26.34 -12.80 -1.93
CA PRO A 33 25.81 -12.27 -0.68
C PRO A 33 24.31 -12.57 -0.61
N PRO A 34 23.79 -12.97 0.58
CA PRO A 34 22.40 -13.34 0.72
C PRO A 34 21.51 -12.18 0.29
N THR A 35 20.63 -12.45 -0.68
CA THR A 35 19.61 -11.53 -1.17
C THR A 35 18.28 -11.80 -0.47
N LEU A 36 17.37 -10.82 -0.46
CA LEU A 36 16.09 -10.93 0.25
C LEU A 36 15.30 -12.20 -0.13
N ASP A 37 15.37 -12.64 -1.38
CA ASP A 37 14.70 -13.83 -1.91
C ASP A 37 15.32 -15.16 -1.46
N THR A 38 16.54 -15.15 -0.94
CA THR A 38 17.23 -16.34 -0.40
C THR A 38 16.92 -16.60 1.08
N LEU A 39 16.30 -15.65 1.76
CA LEU A 39 15.91 -15.77 3.17
C LEU A 39 14.67 -16.66 3.32
N PRO A 40 14.44 -17.31 4.48
CA PRO A 40 13.16 -17.97 4.78
C PRO A 40 11.97 -17.00 4.67
N ASN A 41 10.82 -17.50 4.25
CA ASN A 41 9.62 -16.68 4.01
C ASN A 41 9.20 -15.87 5.25
N GLU A 42 9.37 -16.43 6.43
CA GLU A 42 9.05 -15.77 7.71
C GLU A 42 9.90 -14.53 7.92
N ILE A 43 11.19 -14.61 7.56
CA ILE A 43 12.13 -13.49 7.65
C ILE A 43 11.82 -12.45 6.57
N GLN A 44 11.50 -12.91 5.34
CA GLN A 44 11.03 -12.00 4.28
C GLN A 44 9.79 -11.22 4.75
N LEU A 45 8.80 -11.89 5.32
CA LEU A 45 7.58 -11.27 5.83
C LEU A 45 7.85 -10.27 6.95
N GLN A 46 8.73 -10.59 7.90
CA GLN A 46 9.12 -9.67 8.96
C GLN A 46 9.84 -8.42 8.44
N ILE A 47 10.68 -8.57 7.41
CA ILE A 47 11.33 -7.41 6.79
C ILE A 47 10.28 -6.57 6.05
N LEU A 48 9.44 -7.21 5.24
CA LEU A 48 8.42 -6.54 4.43
C LEU A 48 7.36 -5.84 5.30
N SER A 49 7.05 -6.33 6.50
CA SER A 49 6.11 -5.64 7.40
C SER A 49 6.63 -4.31 7.95
N LEU A 50 7.93 -4.03 7.82
CA LEU A 50 8.55 -2.77 8.23
C LEU A 50 8.72 -1.79 7.06
N VAL A 51 8.37 -2.19 5.85
CA VAL A 51 8.52 -1.39 4.62
C VAL A 51 7.29 -0.51 4.42
N THR A 52 7.48 0.70 3.88
CA THR A 52 6.38 1.63 3.61
C THR A 52 5.40 1.07 2.58
N SER A 53 4.13 1.44 2.66
CA SER A 53 3.11 1.03 1.67
C SER A 53 3.50 1.42 0.24
N HIS A 54 4.19 2.54 0.06
CA HIS A 54 4.72 2.97 -1.24
C HIS A 54 5.74 1.96 -1.78
N ASP A 55 6.73 1.59 -1.00
CA ASP A 55 7.81 0.70 -1.44
C ASP A 55 7.30 -0.74 -1.60
N LEU A 56 6.38 -1.17 -0.73
CA LEU A 56 5.63 -2.41 -0.89
C LEU A 56 4.86 -2.43 -2.22
N SER A 57 4.12 -1.37 -2.55
CA SER A 57 3.39 -1.29 -3.83
C SER A 57 4.33 -1.38 -5.04
N THR A 58 5.52 -0.78 -4.94
CA THR A 58 6.55 -0.85 -5.97
C THR A 58 7.07 -2.28 -6.10
N LEU A 59 7.39 -2.93 -4.98
CA LEU A 59 7.89 -4.30 -4.96
C LEU A 59 6.88 -5.31 -5.51
N ALA A 60 5.59 -5.14 -5.17
CA ALA A 60 4.51 -5.98 -5.67
C ALA A 60 4.35 -5.89 -7.19
N ARG A 61 4.65 -4.73 -7.79
CA ARG A 61 4.61 -4.52 -9.24
C ARG A 61 5.84 -5.06 -9.97
N THR A 62 7.00 -5.07 -9.33
CA THR A 62 8.28 -5.43 -9.96
C THR A 62 8.69 -6.87 -9.75
N SER A 63 8.16 -7.56 -8.73
CA SER A 63 8.50 -8.95 -8.43
C SER A 63 7.27 -9.83 -8.20
N LYS A 64 7.08 -10.83 -9.07
CA LYS A 64 6.02 -11.84 -8.90
C LYS A 64 6.19 -12.68 -7.63
N HIS A 65 7.44 -12.90 -7.22
CA HIS A 65 7.75 -13.61 -5.97
C HIS A 65 7.26 -12.81 -4.78
N PHE A 66 7.69 -11.56 -4.66
CA PHE A 66 7.30 -10.71 -3.53
C PHE A 66 5.84 -10.28 -3.57
N ASN A 67 5.22 -10.16 -4.75
CA ASN A 67 3.80 -9.86 -4.89
C ASN A 67 2.92 -10.77 -4.01
N LYS A 68 3.24 -12.06 -3.92
CA LYS A 68 2.50 -13.04 -3.10
C LYS A 68 2.50 -12.70 -1.62
N PHE A 69 3.59 -12.13 -1.11
CA PHE A 69 3.76 -11.76 0.30
C PHE A 69 3.27 -10.34 0.58
N VAL A 70 3.51 -9.43 -0.38
CA VAL A 70 3.24 -8.01 -0.21
C VAL A 70 1.76 -7.67 -0.35
N ILE A 71 1.04 -8.31 -1.27
CA ILE A 71 -0.39 -8.03 -1.46
C ILE A 71 -1.18 -8.24 -0.16
N PRO A 72 -1.03 -9.37 0.58
CA PRO A 72 -1.64 -9.51 1.90
C PRO A 72 -1.33 -8.34 2.86
N LEU A 73 -0.07 -7.88 2.92
CA LEU A 73 0.35 -6.78 3.81
C LEU A 73 -0.33 -5.46 3.43
N LEU A 74 -0.36 -5.12 2.14
CA LEU A 74 -0.99 -3.89 1.64
C LEU A 74 -2.50 -3.82 1.91
N TRP A 75 -3.18 -4.97 1.97
CA TRP A 75 -4.62 -5.06 2.18
C TRP A 75 -5.01 -5.38 3.62
N THR A 76 -4.06 -5.49 4.55
CA THR A 76 -4.38 -5.80 5.96
C THR A 76 -4.81 -4.55 6.73
N ASP A 77 -4.14 -3.43 6.46
CA ASP A 77 -4.26 -2.19 7.22
C ASP A 77 -4.44 -1.00 6.28
N ILE A 78 -5.68 -0.50 6.21
CA ILE A 78 -6.09 0.55 5.30
C ILE A 78 -6.31 1.84 6.09
N GLU A 79 -5.37 2.78 5.94
CA GLU A 79 -5.42 4.14 6.48
C GLU A 79 -5.50 5.13 5.31
N LEU A 80 -6.68 5.74 5.12
CA LEU A 80 -6.96 6.66 4.03
C LEU A 80 -6.85 8.13 4.44
N HIS A 81 -6.44 8.41 5.68
CA HIS A 81 -6.11 9.75 6.14
C HIS A 81 -4.64 10.12 5.87
N GLU A 82 -4.41 11.43 5.79
CA GLU A 82 -3.07 12.01 5.73
C GLU A 82 -2.38 11.93 7.10
N ALA A 83 -1.05 11.86 7.09
CA ALA A 83 -0.24 11.93 8.31
C ALA A 83 -0.61 13.16 9.15
N GLY A 84 -0.78 12.95 10.46
CA GLY A 84 -1.19 13.98 11.43
C GLY A 84 -2.70 14.17 11.56
N TYR A 85 -3.55 13.44 10.82
CA TYR A 85 -5.01 13.53 10.96
C TYR A 85 -5.45 13.21 12.40
N HIS A 86 -5.04 12.06 12.94
CA HIS A 86 -5.37 11.63 14.31
C HIS A 86 -4.54 12.35 15.40
N GLU A 87 -3.71 13.32 15.03
CA GLU A 87 -3.04 14.23 15.96
C GLU A 87 -3.67 15.62 15.90
N SER A 88 -4.42 15.91 14.85
CA SER A 88 -5.03 17.20 14.63
C SER A 88 -6.07 17.53 15.70
N LYS A 89 -6.25 18.84 15.95
CA LYS A 89 -7.32 19.36 16.81
C LYS A 89 -8.73 19.12 16.26
N TYR A 90 -8.84 18.70 15.00
CA TYR A 90 -10.10 18.48 14.30
C TYR A 90 -10.64 17.07 14.52
N GLU A 91 -9.77 16.14 14.90
CA GLU A 91 -10.19 14.81 15.29
C GLU A 91 -10.86 14.84 16.66
N ILE A 92 -12.01 14.17 16.76
CA ILE A 92 -12.62 13.86 18.05
C ILE A 92 -11.71 12.88 18.79
N LYS A 93 -11.07 13.35 19.88
CA LYS A 93 -10.18 12.53 20.72
C LYS A 93 -10.92 11.58 21.67
N VAL A 94 -12.25 11.59 21.68
CA VAL A 94 -13.07 10.81 22.62
C VAL A 94 -14.16 10.02 21.86
N PRO A 95 -14.11 8.68 21.87
CA PRO A 95 -13.05 7.86 22.46
C PRO A 95 -11.73 7.99 21.69
N PRO A 96 -10.57 7.71 22.33
CA PRO A 96 -9.29 7.77 21.62
C PRO A 96 -9.27 6.79 20.45
N PRO A 97 -8.44 7.07 19.42
CA PRO A 97 -8.21 6.16 18.30
C PRO A 97 -8.02 4.73 18.80
N VAL A 98 -8.62 3.73 18.13
CA VAL A 98 -8.49 2.33 18.57
C VAL A 98 -7.03 1.90 18.46
N ARG A 99 -6.34 2.45 17.48
CA ARG A 99 -4.94 2.17 17.19
C ARG A 99 -4.10 3.42 17.37
N ASP A 100 -2.93 3.19 17.94
CA ASP A 100 -1.86 4.17 18.11
C ASP A 100 -1.59 4.92 16.79
N PRO A 101 -1.82 6.24 16.74
CA PRO A 101 -1.58 7.06 15.55
C PRO A 101 -0.17 6.86 14.98
N GLU A 102 0.86 6.72 15.81
CA GLU A 102 2.26 6.63 15.34
C GLU A 102 2.56 5.35 14.53
N ARG A 103 1.71 4.33 14.66
CA ARG A 103 1.89 3.02 14.02
C ARG A 103 1.05 2.84 12.76
N ARG A 104 0.31 3.87 12.35
CA ARG A 104 -0.60 3.76 11.21
C ARG A 104 0.12 4.02 9.89
N PRO A 105 -0.25 3.32 8.81
CA PRO A 105 0.37 3.48 7.50
C PRO A 105 -0.17 4.71 6.76
N TYR A 106 -0.08 5.89 7.39
CA TYR A 106 -0.54 7.13 6.78
C TYR A 106 0.14 7.38 5.43
N HIS A 107 -0.61 8.00 4.53
CA HIS A 107 0.01 8.56 3.34
C HIS A 107 0.56 9.97 3.62
N THR A 108 1.58 10.33 2.85
CA THR A 108 2.17 11.67 2.91
C THR A 108 1.11 12.72 2.56
N LYS A 109 1.22 13.87 3.23
CA LYS A 109 0.36 15.02 2.98
C LYS A 109 0.58 15.50 1.54
N GLY A 110 -0.49 15.64 0.77
CA GLY A 110 -0.41 16.15 -0.59
C GLY A 110 0.06 17.60 -0.65
N LYS A 111 0.54 18.05 -1.81
CA LYS A 111 0.80 19.48 -2.09
C LYS A 111 -0.48 20.31 -2.22
N ARG A 112 -1.62 19.65 -2.39
CA ARG A 112 -2.94 20.28 -2.54
C ARG A 112 -3.58 20.53 -1.17
N SER A 113 -4.73 21.20 -1.19
CA SER A 113 -5.49 21.64 -0.02
C SER A 113 -5.67 20.53 1.05
N CYS A 114 -5.84 20.96 2.30
CA CYS A 114 -5.97 20.07 3.46
C CYS A 114 -7.08 19.01 3.23
N GLY A 115 -6.72 17.72 3.21
CA GLY A 115 -7.67 16.61 3.09
C GLY A 115 -8.08 16.19 1.67
N GLU A 116 -7.68 16.92 0.62
CA GLU A 116 -8.01 16.53 -0.77
C GLU A 116 -7.34 15.19 -1.16
N GLY A 117 -6.13 14.94 -0.68
CA GLY A 117 -5.42 13.68 -0.91
C GLY A 117 -6.12 12.49 -0.27
N ALA A 118 -6.61 12.67 0.96
CA ALA A 118 -7.39 11.65 1.67
C ALA A 118 -8.70 11.35 0.93
N ARG A 119 -9.42 12.39 0.49
CA ARG A 119 -10.66 12.24 -0.29
C ARG A 119 -10.42 11.49 -1.60
N GLN A 120 -9.42 11.88 -2.40
CA GLN A 120 -9.11 11.20 -3.67
C GLN A 120 -8.79 9.71 -3.47
N LYS A 121 -7.94 9.38 -2.50
CA LYS A 121 -7.59 7.98 -2.18
C LYS A 121 -8.82 7.20 -1.73
N THR A 122 -9.66 7.84 -0.94
CA THR A 122 -10.88 7.22 -0.46
C THR A 122 -11.87 6.94 -1.57
N THR A 123 -12.10 7.91 -2.46
CA THR A 123 -12.92 7.71 -3.65
C THR A 123 -12.40 6.54 -4.47
N LEU A 124 -11.12 6.54 -4.84
CA LEU A 124 -10.51 5.45 -5.62
C LEU A 124 -10.65 4.08 -4.95
N PHE A 125 -10.47 4.02 -3.63
CA PHE A 125 -10.62 2.79 -2.87
C PHE A 125 -12.04 2.22 -3.02
N PHE A 126 -13.08 3.03 -2.79
CA PHE A 126 -14.46 2.55 -2.90
C PHE A 126 -14.87 2.28 -4.34
N GLU A 127 -14.40 3.06 -5.32
CA GLU A 127 -14.67 2.81 -6.74
C GLU A 127 -14.13 1.45 -7.19
N ILE A 128 -12.92 1.09 -6.75
CA ILE A 128 -12.34 -0.23 -7.02
C ILE A 128 -13.22 -1.33 -6.42
N LEU A 129 -13.67 -1.18 -5.17
CA LEU A 129 -14.53 -2.18 -4.53
C LEU A 129 -15.91 -2.27 -5.17
N GLN A 130 -16.52 -1.15 -5.55
CA GLN A 130 -17.80 -1.10 -6.27
C GLN A 130 -17.70 -1.74 -7.66
N THR A 131 -16.56 -1.57 -8.33
CA THR A 131 -16.26 -2.22 -9.61
C THR A 131 -16.10 -3.73 -9.42
N MET A 132 -15.31 -4.16 -8.43
CA MET A 132 -15.15 -5.58 -8.08
C MET A 132 -16.48 -6.23 -7.70
N HIS A 133 -17.35 -5.56 -6.94
CA HIS A 133 -18.68 -6.09 -6.60
C HIS A 133 -19.48 -6.51 -7.85
N ARG A 134 -19.40 -5.72 -8.92
CA ARG A 134 -20.11 -5.99 -10.17
C ARG A 134 -19.39 -7.02 -11.03
N GLU A 135 -18.10 -6.83 -11.25
CA GLU A 135 -17.34 -7.54 -12.27
C GLU A 135 -16.73 -8.85 -11.76
N ASN A 136 -16.37 -8.88 -10.48
CA ASN A 136 -15.67 -10.01 -9.85
C ASN A 136 -15.94 -10.07 -8.33
N PRO A 137 -17.16 -10.48 -7.91
CA PRO A 137 -17.53 -10.52 -6.50
C PRO A 137 -16.68 -11.48 -5.66
N GLU A 138 -16.15 -12.55 -6.26
CA GLU A 138 -15.20 -13.45 -5.58
C GLU A 138 -13.92 -12.72 -5.20
N GLN A 139 -13.39 -11.89 -6.11
CA GLN A 139 -12.21 -11.06 -5.82
C GLN A 139 -12.50 -9.99 -4.76
N LEU A 140 -13.70 -9.40 -4.77
CA LEU A 140 -14.13 -8.49 -3.71
C LEU A 140 -14.04 -9.16 -2.34
N GLU A 141 -14.62 -10.36 -2.20
CA GLU A 141 -14.61 -11.10 -0.94
C GLU A 141 -13.18 -11.45 -0.52
N LEU A 142 -12.35 -11.93 -1.45
CA LEU A 142 -10.94 -12.27 -1.19
C LEU A 142 -10.10 -11.07 -0.71
N VAL A 143 -10.38 -9.88 -1.23
CA VAL A 143 -9.67 -8.64 -0.86
C VAL A 143 -10.19 -8.12 0.48
N THR A 144 -11.51 -7.95 0.62
CA THR A 144 -12.14 -7.37 1.82
C THR A 144 -11.97 -8.25 3.05
N LYS A 145 -11.93 -9.57 2.91
CA LYS A 145 -11.61 -10.51 4.00
C LYS A 145 -10.19 -10.37 4.55
N ARG A 146 -9.26 -9.74 3.83
CA ARG A 146 -7.89 -9.51 4.34
C ARG A 146 -7.82 -8.29 5.24
N ILE A 147 -8.75 -7.34 5.08
CA ILE A 147 -8.74 -6.08 5.78
C ILE A 147 -9.14 -6.32 7.24
N ARG A 148 -8.19 -6.02 8.14
CA ARG A 148 -8.39 -6.06 9.60
C ARG A 148 -8.65 -4.68 10.17
N HIS A 149 -8.07 -3.65 9.56
CA HIS A 149 -8.21 -2.28 10.00
C HIS A 149 -8.59 -1.40 8.82
N LEU A 150 -9.68 -0.64 8.97
CA LEU A 150 -10.11 0.35 8.01
C LEU A 150 -10.38 1.67 8.74
N CYS A 151 -9.63 2.71 8.38
CA CYS A 151 -9.91 4.09 8.74
C CYS A 151 -10.09 4.92 7.48
N THR A 152 -11.26 5.55 7.36
CA THR A 152 -11.67 6.20 6.12
C THR A 152 -12.64 7.35 6.35
N VAL A 153 -12.57 8.33 5.45
CA VAL A 153 -13.68 9.27 5.24
C VAL A 153 -14.82 8.55 4.50
N ILE A 154 -16.07 8.94 4.71
CA ILE A 154 -17.23 8.42 3.98
C ILE A 154 -18.08 9.57 3.45
N GLY A 155 -18.39 9.49 2.16
CA GLY A 155 -19.42 10.30 1.52
C GLY A 155 -20.67 9.47 1.27
N PRO A 156 -21.87 9.90 1.70
CA PRO A 156 -23.10 9.11 1.58
C PRO A 156 -23.55 8.87 0.13
N LEU A 157 -23.01 9.61 -0.84
CA LEU A 157 -23.41 9.58 -2.26
C LEU A 157 -22.25 9.19 -3.20
N TRP A 158 -21.24 8.50 -2.69
CA TRP A 158 -20.12 8.06 -3.53
C TRP A 158 -20.54 6.93 -4.47
N VAL A 159 -20.39 7.22 -5.76
CA VAL A 159 -20.61 6.31 -6.89
C VAL A 159 -19.41 6.44 -7.82
N PRO A 160 -19.04 5.40 -8.60
CA PRO A 160 -17.92 5.48 -9.53
C PRO A 160 -18.12 6.55 -10.59
N ARG A 161 -17.07 7.35 -10.84
CA ARG A 161 -17.10 8.49 -11.77
C ARG A 161 -16.04 8.40 -12.86
N ASP A 162 -16.34 9.02 -14.00
CA ASP A 162 -15.40 9.15 -15.12
C ASP A 162 -14.51 10.39 -14.96
N ASP A 163 -13.61 10.59 -15.92
CA ASP A 163 -12.69 11.74 -15.94
C ASP A 163 -13.41 13.10 -16.01
N ASP A 164 -14.69 13.12 -16.41
CA ASP A 164 -15.55 14.32 -16.44
C ASP A 164 -16.36 14.49 -15.13
N ASP A 165 -16.07 13.73 -14.08
CA ASP A 165 -16.81 13.68 -12.81
C ASP A 165 -18.29 13.24 -12.98
N LYS A 166 -18.63 12.52 -14.05
CA LYS A 166 -19.98 11.99 -14.26
C LYS A 166 -20.09 10.60 -13.66
N PRO A 167 -21.21 10.26 -13.00
CA PRO A 167 -21.45 8.90 -12.54
C PRO A 167 -21.40 7.91 -13.71
N ILE A 168 -20.42 7.00 -13.70
CA ILE A 168 -20.29 5.93 -14.70
C ILE A 168 -21.44 4.94 -14.54
N ASN A 169 -21.86 4.68 -13.30
CA ASN A 169 -22.92 3.73 -13.04
C ASN A 169 -23.79 4.13 -11.83
N PRO A 170 -25.03 4.59 -12.06
CA PRO A 170 -25.93 5.00 -10.99
C PRO A 170 -26.50 3.84 -10.16
N VAL A 171 -26.28 2.59 -10.58
CA VAL A 171 -26.74 1.35 -9.89
C VAL A 171 -25.58 0.66 -9.16
N SER A 172 -24.52 1.40 -8.83
CA SER A 172 -23.42 0.87 -8.01
C SER A 172 -23.89 0.63 -6.58
N ILE A 173 -23.34 -0.43 -5.95
CA ILE A 173 -23.58 -0.69 -4.53
C ILE A 173 -23.10 0.53 -3.72
N GLN A 174 -23.92 0.99 -2.79
CA GLN A 174 -23.52 2.08 -1.90
C GLN A 174 -22.37 1.66 -0.99
N VAL A 175 -21.56 2.61 -0.52
CA VAL A 175 -20.44 2.36 0.40
C VAL A 175 -20.86 1.51 1.60
N TRP A 176 -22.02 1.82 2.18
CA TRP A 176 -22.61 1.06 3.30
C TRP A 176 -22.89 -0.40 2.95
N GLY A 177 -23.29 -0.68 1.71
CA GLY A 177 -23.53 -2.03 1.22
C GLY A 177 -22.26 -2.86 1.05
N LEU A 178 -21.07 -2.23 1.03
CA LEU A 178 -19.79 -2.94 0.98
C LEU A 178 -19.35 -3.45 2.36
N LEU A 179 -19.78 -2.82 3.46
CA LEU A 179 -19.32 -3.16 4.82
C LEU A 179 -19.48 -4.64 5.19
N PRO A 180 -20.58 -5.34 4.82
CA PRO A 180 -20.72 -6.76 5.11
C PRO A 180 -19.63 -7.68 4.51
N TYR A 181 -18.93 -7.24 3.45
CA TYR A 181 -17.86 -8.03 2.83
C TYR A 181 -16.57 -8.05 3.68
N PHE A 182 -16.39 -7.06 4.57
CA PHE A 182 -15.22 -6.95 5.46
C PHE A 182 -15.33 -7.91 6.65
N SER A 183 -15.36 -9.21 6.37
CA SER A 183 -15.64 -10.28 7.35
C SER A 183 -14.56 -10.51 8.40
N ASN A 184 -13.37 -9.93 8.24
CA ASN A 184 -12.23 -10.08 9.17
C ASN A 184 -11.85 -8.75 9.85
N LEU A 185 -12.77 -7.79 9.86
CA LEU A 185 -12.53 -6.45 10.37
C LEU A 185 -12.45 -6.45 11.90
N GLU A 186 -11.33 -6.00 12.45
CA GLU A 186 -11.09 -5.84 13.88
C GLU A 186 -11.39 -4.40 14.34
N THR A 187 -11.08 -3.42 13.49
CA THR A 187 -11.30 -2.01 13.76
C THR A 187 -11.86 -1.29 12.55
N LEU A 188 -12.93 -0.52 12.77
CA LEU A 188 -13.56 0.33 11.76
C LEU A 188 -13.70 1.74 12.31
N GLU A 189 -13.07 2.70 11.66
CA GLU A 189 -13.15 4.12 11.96
C GLU A 189 -13.70 4.85 10.72
N LEU A 190 -14.87 5.46 10.86
CA LEU A 190 -15.57 6.17 9.79
C LEU A 190 -15.70 7.65 10.14
N HIS A 191 -15.29 8.51 9.20
CA HIS A 191 -15.34 9.96 9.32
C HIS A 191 -16.23 10.56 8.23
N GLY A 192 -17.25 11.36 8.58
CA GLY A 192 -18.12 11.97 7.57
C GLY A 192 -17.42 13.04 6.73
N ASP A 193 -17.59 13.02 5.41
CA ASP A 193 -17.23 14.16 4.55
C ASP A 193 -18.31 15.26 4.66
N TYR A 194 -17.94 16.36 5.32
CA TYR A 194 -18.81 17.52 5.59
C TYR A 194 -19.06 18.41 4.36
N THR A 195 -18.40 18.15 3.23
CA THR A 195 -18.60 18.95 2.01
C THR A 195 -19.95 18.75 1.35
N TYR A 196 -20.71 17.73 1.77
CA TYR A 196 -22.08 17.48 1.33
C TYR A 196 -23.09 17.99 2.36
N GLN A 197 -23.62 19.20 2.15
CA GLN A 197 -24.78 19.71 2.88
C GLN A 197 -26.07 19.25 2.19
N TYR A 198 -26.52 18.01 2.43
CA TYR A 198 -27.86 17.60 1.97
C TYR A 198 -28.55 16.60 2.90
N ASP A 199 -29.87 16.54 2.69
CA ASP A 199 -30.95 16.00 3.53
C ASP A 199 -30.65 14.66 4.20
N ASP A 200 -31.04 14.56 5.47
CA ASP A 200 -30.89 13.42 6.38
C ASP A 200 -31.61 12.18 5.81
N THR A 201 -30.97 11.48 4.88
CA THR A 201 -31.39 10.13 4.51
C THR A 201 -30.95 9.20 5.63
N GLN A 202 -31.83 9.06 6.61
CA GLN A 202 -31.68 8.19 7.78
C GLN A 202 -31.39 6.76 7.30
N VAL A 203 -30.16 6.29 7.51
CA VAL A 203 -29.81 4.90 7.22
C VAL A 203 -30.50 4.03 8.28
N SER A 204 -31.43 3.19 7.83
CA SER A 204 -32.09 2.19 8.65
C SER A 204 -31.07 1.11 9.04
N GLU A 205 -30.57 1.22 10.27
CA GLU A 205 -29.94 0.15 11.08
C GLU A 205 -28.93 -0.79 10.37
N ILE A 206 -27.65 -0.67 10.73
CA ILE A 206 -26.60 -1.61 10.28
C ILE A 206 -26.71 -2.90 11.09
N THR A 207 -27.16 -3.99 10.46
CA THR A 207 -27.25 -5.32 11.09
C THR A 207 -26.08 -6.23 10.65
N GLY A 208 -25.35 -6.81 11.60
CA GLY A 208 -24.25 -7.78 11.39
C GLY A 208 -23.47 -8.03 12.70
N PRO A 209 -22.58 -9.04 12.79
CA PRO A 209 -21.69 -9.17 13.95
C PRO A 209 -20.86 -7.91 14.03
N ALA A 210 -21.10 -7.07 15.04
CA ALA A 210 -20.50 -5.75 15.10
C ALA A 210 -18.97 -5.89 15.23
N PRO A 211 -18.16 -5.48 14.23
CA PRO A 211 -16.81 -5.03 14.56
C PRO A 211 -16.94 -3.92 15.61
N ARG A 212 -15.85 -3.50 16.25
CA ARG A 212 -15.90 -2.36 17.17
C ARG A 212 -16.22 -1.08 16.39
N LEU A 213 -17.49 -0.90 16.03
CA LEU A 213 -18.05 0.19 15.25
C LEU A 213 -18.05 1.44 16.14
N ARG A 214 -17.43 2.50 15.65
CA ARG A 214 -17.42 3.80 16.30
C ARG A 214 -17.83 4.86 15.29
N PHE A 215 -18.78 5.68 15.69
CA PHE A 215 -19.22 6.84 14.92
C PHE A 215 -18.60 8.09 15.55
N SER A 216 -17.91 8.89 14.76
CA SER A 216 -17.42 10.20 15.19
C SER A 216 -17.68 11.22 14.08
N SER A 217 -18.24 12.38 14.45
CA SER A 217 -18.55 13.46 13.51
C SER A 217 -17.65 14.67 13.80
N SER A 218 -16.57 14.88 13.05
CA SER A 218 -15.80 16.13 13.15
C SER A 218 -16.51 17.25 12.39
N ARG A 219 -16.63 18.42 13.03
CA ARG A 219 -17.00 19.66 12.33
C ARG A 219 -15.71 20.28 11.80
N ASP A 220 -15.40 20.03 10.55
CA ASP A 220 -14.31 20.72 9.87
C ASP A 220 -14.79 22.12 9.46
N THR A 221 -14.24 23.16 10.08
CA THR A 221 -14.18 24.49 9.47
C THR A 221 -12.72 24.79 9.22
N CYS A 222 -12.26 24.55 7.99
CA CYS A 222 -11.02 25.12 7.50
C CYS A 222 -11.24 26.63 7.34
N HIS A 223 -11.02 27.41 8.39
CA HIS A 223 -10.79 28.85 8.23
C HIS A 223 -9.30 29.03 7.91
N GLU A 224 -9.02 29.58 6.72
CA GLU A 224 -7.72 30.14 6.40
C GLU A 224 -7.35 31.18 7.47
N PRO A 225 -6.12 31.16 8.03
CA PRO A 225 -5.61 32.36 8.65
C PRO A 225 -5.25 33.33 7.51
N TYR A 226 -5.97 34.45 7.47
CA TYR A 226 -5.76 35.69 6.71
C TYR A 226 -4.50 35.83 5.86
#